data_AF-D2QDQ8-F1
#
_entry.id   AF-D2QDQ8-F1
#
_cell.length_a   1.000
_cell.length_b   1.000
_cell.length_c   1.000
_cell.angle_alpha   90.00
_cell.angle_beta   90.00
_cell.angle_gamma   90.00
#
_symmetry.space_group_name_H-M   'P 1'
#
loop_
_entity.id
_entity.type
_entity.pdbx_description
1 polymer ?
#
loop_
_entity_poly.entity_id
_entity_poly.type
_entity_poly.pdbx_seq_one_letter_code
_entity_poly.pdbx_strand_id
1 'polypeptide(L)'
;MKRDFYTSVLLGLGLNCVVGLFQSWIHFQTGIDIYTLASFRSWFLATSGISFITSLLLLVYYRHQNYQAAFWTGLVALVTTLVSLAYLFSATLYPIFRQHPDAAVFIGVTINLVSALSLVFSRASSRPWLKRAGIVSAIICLAHIAILVWFRNVPPYPVRDSVDSLRQWLFLIERIVPVLLLLNFLDEYRRAVPEQENADSFNRFHLARGMLVLLSLYLLVVSLSLMSENYDMTHVSGRQIALAQSFDEGRYISPQGDTLFYRLLKPIDYDPQKSYPLVVALPYSCWADNTRQIDACPMAKWLSSQENRRKYPAFVFVPRCPPHTGWVGVANTPSIAGLAIEAMISLDKVYPIDGQRRYISGVSRGGYGSWNMVGLHPELFAAAIPVCGEGDPSQANRMSSVSVWAFHGAKDVNVPVSGSRDMVAALQEAGGRPRYTEYPDGGHGIWEAVVETPGLLDWLFAQKQAKSAKAIKI
;
A
#
# COMPACT_ATOMS: atom_id res chain seq x y z
N MET A 1 29.36 25.58 25.32
CA MET A 1 28.71 24.24 25.45
C MET A 1 29.75 23.19 25.81
N LYS A 2 29.35 22.18 26.58
CA LYS A 2 30.24 21.09 27.05
C LYS A 2 30.25 19.91 26.06
N ARG A 3 31.22 19.01 26.20
CA ARG A 3 31.37 17.82 25.32
C ARG A 3 30.11 16.96 25.26
N ASP A 4 29.42 16.76 26.37
CA ASP A 4 28.24 15.88 26.44
C ASP A 4 27.07 16.35 25.58
N PHE A 5 26.89 17.66 25.46
CA PHE A 5 25.91 18.24 24.54
C PHE A 5 26.24 17.86 23.09
N TYR A 6 27.51 18.04 22.69
CA TYR A 6 27.95 17.70 21.35
C TYR A 6 27.88 16.19 21.08
N THR A 7 28.20 15.35 22.07
CA THR A 7 27.99 13.89 22.00
C THR A 7 26.53 13.56 21.71
N SER A 8 25.58 14.22 22.39
CA SER A 8 24.15 14.01 22.19
C SER A 8 23.70 14.41 20.77
N VAL A 9 24.20 15.53 20.24
CA VAL A 9 23.94 15.95 18.86
C VAL A 9 24.52 14.96 17.86
N LEU A 10 25.76 14.50 18.07
CA LEU A 10 26.42 13.52 17.21
C LEU A 10 25.67 12.19 17.19
N LEU A 11 25.20 11.71 18.33
CA LEU A 11 24.38 10.50 18.42
C LEU A 11 23.06 10.67 17.66
N GLY A 12 22.35 11.78 17.85
CA GLY A 12 21.09 12.06 17.15
C GLY A 12 21.27 12.13 15.62
N LEU A 13 22.29 12.84 15.14
CA LEU A 13 22.59 12.92 13.71
C LEU A 13 23.06 11.59 13.12
N GLY A 14 23.89 10.84 13.85
CA GLY A 14 24.34 9.50 13.44
C GLY A 14 23.17 8.53 13.31
N LEU A 15 22.26 8.54 14.28
CA LEU A 15 21.05 7.72 14.24
C LEU A 15 20.14 8.12 13.06
N ASN A 16 19.94 9.43 12.81
CA ASN A 16 19.22 9.92 11.63
C ASN A 16 19.84 9.41 10.31
N CYS A 17 21.17 9.39 10.19
CA CYS A 17 21.84 8.82 9.01
C CYS A 17 21.54 7.32 8.86
N VAL A 18 21.72 6.53 9.92
CA VAL A 18 21.55 5.07 9.88
C VAL A 18 20.11 4.69 9.55
N VAL A 19 19.13 5.22 10.28
CA VAL A 19 17.71 4.92 10.02
C VAL A 19 17.28 5.44 8.65
N GLY A 20 17.83 6.59 8.24
CA GLY A 20 17.56 7.17 6.95
C GLY A 20 18.08 6.32 5.79
N LEU A 21 19.29 5.77 5.90
CA LEU A 21 19.88 4.87 4.90
C LEU A 21 19.14 3.54 4.83
N PHE A 22 18.74 2.97 5.97
CA PHE A 22 17.92 1.76 6.02
C PHE A 22 16.57 1.97 5.32
N GLN A 23 15.89 3.09 5.60
CA GLN A 23 14.64 3.43 4.92
C GLN A 23 14.84 3.63 3.42
N SER A 24 15.92 4.30 3.00
CA SER A 24 16.26 4.41 1.57
C SER A 24 16.45 3.04 0.93
N TRP A 25 17.16 2.11 1.59
CA TRP A 25 17.39 0.75 1.09
C TRP A 25 16.09 -0.04 0.87
N ILE A 26 15.12 0.07 1.78
CA ILE A 26 13.77 -0.51 1.58
C ILE A 26 13.05 0.21 0.45
N HIS A 27 13.10 1.54 0.43
CA HIS A 27 12.42 2.35 -0.59
C HIS A 27 12.89 2.03 -2.02
N PHE A 28 14.18 1.72 -2.22
CA PHE A 28 14.68 1.27 -3.53
C PHE A 28 14.19 -0.12 -3.94
N GLN A 29 13.75 -0.96 -3.00
CA GLN A 29 13.25 -2.31 -3.28
C GLN A 29 11.75 -2.33 -3.55
N THR A 30 10.96 -1.60 -2.76
CA THR A 30 9.49 -1.65 -2.83
C THR A 30 8.87 -0.38 -3.39
N GLY A 31 9.66 0.68 -3.64
CA GLY A 31 9.13 1.97 -4.04
C GLY A 31 8.12 2.52 -3.03
N ILE A 32 7.12 3.24 -3.54
CA ILE A 32 6.04 3.82 -2.73
C ILE A 32 5.26 2.78 -1.89
N ASP A 33 5.33 1.49 -2.22
CA ASP A 33 4.63 0.46 -1.45
C ASP A 33 5.21 0.27 -0.03
N ILE A 34 6.39 0.85 0.26
CA ILE A 34 6.94 0.91 1.63
C ILE A 34 5.93 1.50 2.63
N TYR A 35 5.10 2.46 2.20
CA TYR A 35 4.09 3.11 3.06
C TYR A 35 2.91 2.20 3.38
N THR A 36 2.76 1.08 2.67
CA THR A 36 1.70 0.09 2.88
C THR A 36 2.10 -1.02 3.86
N LEU A 37 3.40 -1.13 4.18
CA LEU A 37 3.91 -2.11 5.14
C LEU A 37 3.35 -1.83 6.54
N ALA A 38 2.91 -2.88 7.23
CA ALA A 38 2.22 -2.76 8.52
C ALA A 38 3.09 -2.08 9.58
N SER A 39 4.39 -2.43 9.62
CA SER A 39 5.35 -1.88 10.57
C SER A 39 5.84 -0.47 10.21
N PHE A 40 5.52 0.04 9.01
CA PHE A 40 6.00 1.35 8.56
C PHE A 40 5.51 2.50 9.44
N ARG A 41 4.27 2.43 9.95
CA ARG A 41 3.75 3.49 10.84
C ARG A 41 4.57 3.62 12.11
N SER A 42 4.89 2.49 12.75
CA SER A 42 5.73 2.46 13.96
C SER A 42 7.15 2.96 13.68
N TRP A 43 7.71 2.57 12.54
CA TRP A 43 9.01 3.04 12.07
C TRP A 43 9.03 4.55 11.82
N PHE A 44 8.02 5.05 11.12
CA PHE A 44 7.86 6.46 10.81
C PHE A 44 7.77 7.32 12.06
N LEU A 45 7.00 6.89 13.06
CA LEU A 45 6.90 7.58 14.34
C LEU A 45 8.25 7.58 15.08
N ALA A 46 8.96 6.45 15.09
CA ALA A 46 10.27 6.33 15.74
C ALA A 46 11.31 7.27 15.12
N THR A 47 11.43 7.23 13.79
CA THR A 47 12.37 8.06 13.03
C THR A 47 12.03 9.54 13.11
N SER A 48 10.74 9.90 13.03
CA SER A 48 10.27 11.28 13.23
C SER A 48 10.61 11.80 14.64
N GLY A 49 10.48 10.97 15.68
CA GLY A 49 10.87 11.33 17.04
C GLY A 49 12.38 11.62 17.18
N ILE A 50 13.21 10.80 16.54
CA ILE A 50 14.68 10.99 16.50
C ILE A 50 15.04 12.30 15.78
N SER A 51 14.42 12.58 14.64
CA SER A 51 14.62 13.83 13.88
C SER A 51 14.14 15.05 14.68
N PHE A 52 13.02 14.94 15.39
CA PHE A 52 12.48 16.00 16.24
C PHE A 52 13.43 16.37 17.39
N ILE A 53 13.88 15.38 18.17
CA ILE A 53 14.83 15.58 19.27
C ILE A 53 16.14 16.17 18.74
N THR A 54 16.66 15.64 17.63
CA THR A 54 17.89 16.14 17.01
C THR A 54 17.74 17.61 16.58
N SER A 55 16.60 17.96 15.99
CA SER A 55 16.29 19.35 15.61
C SER A 55 16.21 20.29 16.81
N LEU A 56 15.63 19.86 17.93
CA LEU A 56 15.64 20.64 19.17
C LEU A 56 17.06 20.92 19.66
N LEU A 57 17.95 19.92 19.63
CA LEU A 57 19.35 20.11 20.01
C LEU A 57 20.04 21.11 19.07
N LEU A 58 19.79 21.05 17.77
CA LEU A 58 20.32 22.05 16.82
C LEU A 58 19.84 23.47 17.14
N LEU A 59 18.56 23.64 17.51
CA LEU A 59 18.03 24.95 17.93
C LEU A 59 18.70 25.46 19.20
N VAL A 60 18.92 24.59 20.20
CA VAL A 60 19.66 24.95 21.42
C VAL A 60 21.08 25.42 21.07
N TYR A 61 21.75 24.75 20.14
CA TYR A 61 23.06 25.15 19.63
C TYR A 61 23.01 26.51 18.91
N TYR A 62 22.05 26.73 17.99
CA TYR A 62 21.93 28.01 17.28
C TYR A 62 21.67 29.18 18.22
N ARG A 63 20.84 28.97 19.25
CA ARG A 63 20.60 29.97 20.28
C ARG A 63 21.87 30.28 21.08
N HIS A 64 22.61 29.26 21.51
CA HIS A 64 23.86 29.44 22.26
C HIS A 64 24.94 30.15 21.45
N GLN A 65 25.09 29.84 20.16
CA GLN A 65 26.05 30.50 19.26
C GLN A 65 25.57 31.86 18.73
N ASN A 66 24.40 32.33 19.20
CA ASN A 66 23.78 33.58 18.77
C ASN A 66 23.52 33.65 17.24
N TYR A 67 23.21 32.50 16.62
CA TYR A 67 22.77 32.40 15.24
C TYR A 67 21.25 32.65 15.14
N GLN A 68 20.84 33.88 15.44
CA GLN A 68 19.43 34.29 15.57
C GLN A 68 18.55 33.90 14.37
N ALA A 69 19.03 34.17 13.15
CA ALA A 69 18.27 33.84 11.94
C ALA A 69 18.02 32.33 11.84
N ALA A 70 19.07 31.51 11.99
CA ALA A 70 18.97 30.05 11.95
C ALA A 70 18.11 29.46 13.08
N PHE A 71 18.12 30.09 14.26
CA PHE A 71 17.26 29.69 15.37
C PHE A 71 15.77 29.93 15.04
N TRP A 72 15.39 31.14 14.65
CA TRP A 72 13.98 31.47 14.43
C TRP A 72 13.40 30.77 13.21
N THR A 73 14.11 30.74 12.08
CA THR A 73 13.66 30.02 10.89
C THR A 73 13.61 28.51 11.12
N GLY A 74 14.58 27.96 11.86
CA GLY A 74 14.59 26.56 12.26
C GLY A 74 13.44 26.20 13.20
N LEU A 75 13.10 27.07 14.15
CA LEU A 75 11.96 26.86 15.05
C LEU A 75 10.63 26.84 14.28
N VAL A 76 10.44 27.80 13.38
CA VAL A 76 9.26 27.83 12.50
C VAL A 76 9.22 26.56 11.65
N ALA A 77 10.33 26.14 11.04
CA ALA A 77 10.40 24.91 10.26
C ALA A 77 10.05 23.66 11.08
N LEU A 78 10.56 23.54 12.32
CA LEU A 78 10.25 22.43 13.21
C LEU A 78 8.76 22.35 13.55
N VAL A 79 8.16 23.49 13.91
CA VAL A 79 6.73 23.59 14.24
C VAL A 79 5.87 23.28 13.01
N THR A 80 6.20 23.86 11.85
CA THR A 80 5.49 23.57 10.59
C THR A 80 5.59 22.09 10.24
N THR A 81 6.76 21.47 10.32
CA THR A 81 6.91 20.04 10.03
C THR A 81 6.04 19.20 10.96
N LEU A 82 5.99 19.49 12.26
CA LEU A 82 5.09 18.79 13.19
C LEU A 82 3.61 18.96 12.82
N VAL A 83 3.18 20.17 12.48
CA VAL A 83 1.80 20.45 12.06
C VAL A 83 1.46 19.72 10.77
N SER A 84 2.35 19.76 9.76
CA SER A 84 2.18 19.03 8.51
C SER A 84 2.10 17.52 8.73
N LEU A 85 2.93 16.96 9.62
CA LEU A 85 2.89 15.54 9.99
C LEU A 85 1.57 15.16 10.68
N ALA A 86 1.12 15.97 11.64
CA ALA A 86 -0.16 15.76 12.32
C ALA A 86 -1.35 15.86 11.35
N TYR A 87 -1.28 16.80 10.41
CA TYR A 87 -2.26 16.97 9.34
C TYR A 87 -2.34 15.74 8.44
N LEU A 88 -1.20 15.30 7.89
CA LEU A 88 -1.12 14.14 7.02
C LEU A 88 -1.57 12.86 7.73
N PHE A 89 -1.20 12.70 9.01
CA PHE A 89 -1.68 11.59 9.83
C PHE A 89 -3.20 11.64 10.03
N SER A 90 -3.74 12.81 10.37
CA SER A 90 -5.19 13.00 10.54
C SER A 90 -5.97 12.75 9.25
N ALA A 91 -5.40 13.08 8.08
CA ALA A 91 -5.97 12.78 6.77
C ALA A 91 -6.09 11.28 6.48
N THR A 92 -5.24 10.44 7.10
CA THR A 92 -5.39 8.98 7.00
C THR A 92 -6.58 8.46 7.82
N LEU A 93 -6.87 9.09 8.96
CA LEU A 93 -7.89 8.66 9.90
C LEU A 93 -9.28 9.22 9.57
N TYR A 94 -9.35 10.46 9.11
CA TYR A 94 -10.61 11.17 8.90
C TYR A 94 -10.69 11.73 7.47
N PRO A 95 -11.71 11.34 6.68
CA PRO A 95 -11.90 11.83 5.32
C PRO A 95 -11.94 13.35 5.18
N ILE A 96 -12.41 14.08 6.21
CA ILE A 96 -12.51 15.54 6.20
C ILE A 96 -11.15 16.25 6.05
N PHE A 97 -10.07 15.63 6.51
CA PHE A 97 -8.71 16.17 6.41
C PHE A 97 -7.97 15.76 5.13
N ARG A 98 -8.63 15.07 4.19
CA ARG A 98 -8.01 14.70 2.89
C ARG A 98 -7.95 15.83 1.87
N GLN A 99 -8.26 17.07 2.28
CA GLN A 99 -8.28 18.22 1.40
C GLN A 99 -6.86 18.75 1.19
N HIS A 100 -6.38 18.89 -0.05
CA HIS A 100 -5.08 19.54 -0.34
C HIS A 100 -3.83 19.03 0.44
N PRO A 101 -3.55 17.71 0.48
CA PRO A 101 -2.33 17.19 1.13
C PRO A 101 -1.04 17.73 0.48
N ASP A 102 -1.09 18.04 -0.81
CA ASP A 102 -0.03 18.68 -1.59
C ASP A 102 0.33 20.07 -1.06
N ALA A 103 -0.66 20.87 -0.67
CA ALA A 103 -0.43 22.21 -0.12
C ALA A 103 0.32 22.16 1.21
N ALA A 104 -0.04 21.21 2.09
CA ALA A 104 0.65 21.03 3.38
C ALA A 104 2.12 20.63 3.21
N VAL A 105 2.42 19.77 2.22
CA VAL A 105 3.79 19.40 1.86
C VAL A 105 4.52 20.59 1.25
N PHE A 106 3.90 21.32 0.32
CA PHE A 106 4.51 22.48 -0.34
C PHE A 106 4.89 23.59 0.65
N ILE A 107 4.00 23.91 1.60
CA ILE A 107 4.27 24.88 2.67
C ILE A 107 5.45 24.39 3.53
N GLY A 108 5.43 23.11 3.92
CA GLY A 108 6.50 22.49 4.71
C GLY A 108 7.88 22.61 4.02
N VAL A 109 7.96 22.24 2.74
CA VAL A 109 9.21 22.32 1.97
C VAL A 109 9.68 23.77 1.79
N THR A 110 8.75 24.69 1.55
CA THR A 110 9.08 26.13 1.39
C THR A 110 9.64 26.74 2.67
N ILE A 111 9.06 26.42 3.82
CA ILE A 111 9.57 26.89 5.12
C ILE A 111 10.94 26.26 5.44
N ASN A 112 11.14 24.98 5.09
CA ASN A 112 12.44 24.34 5.22
C ASN A 112 13.50 24.95 4.29
N LEU A 113 13.13 25.42 3.09
CA LEU A 113 14.01 26.19 2.22
C LEU A 113 14.47 27.50 2.90
N VAL A 114 13.57 28.24 3.55
CA VAL A 114 13.93 29.45 4.29
C VAL A 114 14.89 29.14 5.45
N SER A 115 14.64 28.05 6.18
CA SER A 115 15.55 27.55 7.22
C SER A 115 16.93 27.20 6.66
N ALA A 116 17.01 26.49 5.53
CA ALA A 116 18.26 26.17 4.84
C ALA A 116 19.03 27.41 4.39
N LEU A 117 18.37 28.39 3.76
CA LEU A 117 18.98 29.64 3.30
C LEU A 117 19.51 30.48 4.48
N SER A 118 18.87 30.41 5.65
CA SER A 118 19.36 31.09 6.85
C SER A 118 20.74 30.59 7.31
N LEU A 119 21.08 29.31 7.06
CA LEU A 119 22.43 28.80 7.33
C LEU A 119 23.48 29.34 6.34
N VAL A 120 23.06 29.78 5.16
CA VAL A 120 23.93 30.27 4.09
C VAL A 120 24.16 31.78 4.17
N PHE A 121 23.12 32.55 4.48
CA PHE A 121 23.13 34.02 4.40
C PHE A 121 23.15 34.72 5.78
N SER A 122 23.28 33.97 6.88
CA SER A 122 23.41 34.55 8.23
C SER A 122 24.78 34.30 8.85
N ARG A 123 24.95 34.72 10.12
CA ARG A 123 26.15 34.46 10.93
C ARG A 123 26.52 32.98 11.03
N ALA A 124 25.56 32.07 10.88
CA ALA A 124 25.82 30.62 10.86
C ALA A 124 26.79 30.22 9.72
N SER A 125 26.83 30.99 8.63
CA SER A 125 27.71 30.74 7.48
C SER A 125 29.21 30.88 7.80
N SER A 126 29.55 31.46 8.96
CA SER A 126 30.92 31.48 9.49
C SER A 126 31.48 30.08 9.75
N ARG A 127 30.62 29.07 9.93
CA ARG A 127 30.99 27.66 10.00
C ARG A 127 30.89 27.02 8.61
N PRO A 128 32.01 26.56 8.00
CA PRO A 128 32.00 26.02 6.63
C PRO A 128 31.05 24.83 6.44
N TRP A 129 30.98 23.93 7.44
CA TRP A 129 30.10 22.77 7.39
C TRP A 129 28.62 23.13 7.49
N LEU A 130 28.24 24.11 8.34
CA LEU A 130 26.86 24.61 8.39
C LEU A 130 26.45 25.30 7.09
N LYS A 131 27.35 26.11 6.50
CA LYS A 131 27.11 26.74 5.21
C LYS A 131 26.86 25.70 4.11
N ARG A 132 27.68 24.64 4.04
CA ARG A 132 27.50 23.54 3.09
C ARG A 132 26.21 22.78 3.33
N ALA A 133 25.87 22.49 4.59
CA ALA A 133 24.61 21.84 4.95
C ALA A 133 23.41 22.69 4.49
N GLY A 134 23.46 24.01 4.68
CA GLY A 134 22.46 24.95 4.19
C GLY A 134 22.30 24.95 2.66
N ILE A 135 23.43 24.99 1.92
CA ILE A 135 23.42 24.95 0.45
C ILE A 135 22.77 23.65 -0.06
N VAL A 136 23.24 22.50 0.44
CA VAL A 136 22.71 21.19 0.04
C VAL A 136 21.23 21.06 0.39
N SER A 137 20.83 21.49 1.59
CA SER A 137 19.42 21.47 2.00
C SER A 137 18.55 22.35 1.11
N ALA A 138 19.04 23.53 0.70
CA ALA A 138 18.31 24.43 -0.18
C ALA A 138 18.11 23.81 -1.58
N ILE A 139 19.16 23.20 -2.14
CA ILE A 139 19.07 22.48 -3.44
C ILE A 139 18.04 21.36 -3.37
N ILE A 140 18.06 20.56 -2.30
CA ILE A 140 17.09 19.49 -2.07
C ILE A 140 15.66 20.03 -1.96
N CYS A 141 15.45 21.12 -1.21
CA CYS A 141 14.12 21.72 -1.07
C CYS A 141 13.60 22.25 -2.43
N LEU A 142 14.46 22.86 -3.24
CA LEU A 142 14.11 23.30 -4.59
C LEU A 142 13.75 22.11 -5.50
N ALA A 143 14.47 21.00 -5.40
CA ALA A 143 14.15 19.78 -6.15
C ALA A 143 12.77 19.20 -5.74
N HIS A 144 12.45 19.19 -4.45
CA HIS A 144 11.12 18.79 -3.97
C HIS A 144 10.01 19.71 -4.48
N ILE A 145 10.21 21.03 -4.45
CA ILE A 145 9.26 22.01 -5.00
C ILE A 145 9.05 21.76 -6.51
N ALA A 146 10.13 21.54 -7.26
CA ALA A 146 10.05 21.26 -8.70
C ALA A 146 9.25 19.98 -8.98
N ILE A 147 9.46 18.90 -8.21
CA ILE A 147 8.68 17.66 -8.34
C ILE A 147 7.20 17.87 -8.00
N LEU A 148 6.88 18.61 -6.94
CA LEU A 148 5.49 18.90 -6.57
C LEU A 148 4.78 19.72 -7.65
N VAL A 149 5.44 20.73 -8.21
CA VAL A 149 4.89 21.55 -9.31
C VAL A 149 4.74 20.70 -10.58
N TRP A 150 5.72 19.86 -10.90
CA TRP A 150 5.63 18.93 -12.02
C TRP A 150 4.43 17.98 -11.85
N PHE A 151 4.22 17.43 -10.65
CA PHE A 151 3.13 16.50 -10.36
C PHE A 151 1.74 17.11 -10.61
N ARG A 152 1.54 18.40 -10.28
CA ARG A 152 0.25 19.09 -10.50
C ARG A 152 -0.15 19.14 -11.99
N ASN A 153 0.82 19.06 -12.89
CA ASN A 153 0.63 19.22 -14.33
C ASN A 153 0.69 17.89 -15.11
N VAL A 154 0.85 16.75 -14.43
CA VAL A 154 0.94 15.42 -15.08
C VAL A 154 -0.31 14.61 -14.72
N PRO A 155 -1.00 14.00 -15.70
CA PRO A 155 -2.17 13.18 -15.42
C PRO A 155 -1.83 12.03 -14.44
N PRO A 156 -2.79 11.62 -13.59
CA PRO A 156 -2.55 10.79 -12.41
C PRO A 156 -2.05 9.36 -12.68
N TYR A 157 -1.97 8.92 -13.95
CA TYR A 157 -1.49 7.58 -14.26
C TYR A 157 -0.88 7.44 -15.66
N PRO A 158 0.13 6.56 -15.83
CA PRO A 158 0.92 5.94 -14.78
C PRO A 158 1.78 6.97 -14.06
N VAL A 159 1.89 6.86 -12.73
CA VAL A 159 3.03 7.46 -12.02
C VAL A 159 4.24 6.82 -12.68
N ARG A 160 4.89 7.53 -13.60
CA ARG A 160 6.05 7.00 -14.29
C ARG A 160 7.02 6.51 -13.21
N ASP A 161 7.53 5.30 -13.32
CA ASP A 161 8.62 4.76 -12.49
C ASP A 161 9.73 5.80 -12.28
N SER A 162 9.91 6.70 -13.25
CA SER A 162 10.78 7.88 -13.18
C SER A 162 10.54 8.79 -11.97
N VAL A 163 9.28 9.09 -11.59
CA VAL A 163 8.97 9.97 -10.45
C VAL A 163 9.26 9.26 -9.13
N ASP A 164 8.89 7.99 -9.02
CA ASP A 164 9.21 7.21 -7.82
C ASP A 164 10.72 7.04 -7.68
N SER A 165 11.41 6.74 -8.77
CA SER A 165 12.87 6.70 -8.83
C SER A 165 13.52 8.04 -8.43
N LEU A 166 13.02 9.17 -8.95
CA LEU A 166 13.51 10.50 -8.53
C LEU A 166 13.32 10.74 -7.03
N ARG A 167 12.20 10.31 -6.46
CA ARG A 167 11.96 10.39 -5.01
C ARG A 167 12.92 9.50 -4.24
N GLN A 168 13.13 8.26 -4.65
CA GLN A 168 14.08 7.33 -4.01
C GLN A 168 15.49 7.95 -3.95
N TRP A 169 15.96 8.53 -5.06
CA TRP A 169 17.25 9.21 -5.10
C TRP A 169 17.30 10.47 -4.25
N LEU A 170 16.25 11.29 -4.24
CA LEU A 170 16.19 12.47 -3.38
C LEU A 170 16.25 12.12 -1.90
N PHE A 171 15.49 11.11 -1.46
CA PHE A 171 15.54 10.62 -0.07
C PHE A 171 16.95 10.11 0.32
N LEU A 172 17.68 9.51 -0.62
CA LEU A 172 19.07 9.11 -0.38
C LEU A 172 20.01 10.32 -0.30
N ILE A 173 19.90 11.27 -1.23
CA ILE A 173 20.72 12.49 -1.28
C ILE A 173 20.51 13.35 -0.02
N GLU A 174 19.31 13.35 0.54
CA GLU A 174 19.03 14.00 1.82
C GLU A 174 19.93 13.54 2.97
N ARG A 175 20.49 12.32 2.91
CA ARG A 175 21.41 11.82 3.93
C ARG A 175 22.75 12.56 3.95
N ILE A 176 23.08 13.34 2.91
CA ILE A 176 24.26 14.20 2.89
C ILE A 176 24.16 15.31 3.95
N VAL A 177 22.97 15.85 4.20
CA VAL A 177 22.76 16.95 5.16
C VAL A 177 23.19 16.57 6.59
N PRO A 178 22.67 15.48 7.20
CA PRO A 178 23.10 15.08 8.53
C PRO A 178 24.59 14.69 8.58
N VAL A 179 25.20 14.19 7.49
CA VAL A 179 26.65 13.97 7.42
C VAL A 179 27.42 15.29 7.51
N LEU A 180 27.00 16.33 6.79
CA LEU A 180 27.64 17.66 6.88
C LEU A 180 27.48 18.26 8.28
N LEU A 181 26.33 18.08 8.92
CA LEU A 181 26.13 18.49 10.30
C LEU A 181 27.00 17.67 11.27
N LEU A 182 27.16 16.36 11.07
CA LEU A 182 28.08 15.53 11.86
C LEU A 182 29.51 16.09 11.80
N LEU A 183 29.99 16.46 10.61
CA LEU A 183 31.31 17.06 10.46
C LEU A 183 31.44 18.40 11.19
N ASN A 184 30.38 19.22 11.22
CA ASN A 184 30.35 20.43 12.03
C ASN A 184 30.48 20.13 13.52
N PHE A 185 29.69 19.18 14.03
CA PHE A 185 29.64 18.88 15.45
C PHE A 185 30.85 18.06 15.93
N LEU A 186 31.52 17.33 15.03
CA LEU A 186 32.82 16.72 15.32
C LEU A 186 33.90 17.80 15.53
N ASP A 187 33.90 18.86 14.73
CA ASP A 187 34.80 20.01 14.92
C ASP A 187 34.51 20.74 16.24
N GLU A 188 33.23 20.98 16.56
CA GLU A 188 32.80 21.54 17.85
C GLU A 188 33.22 20.66 19.03
N TYR A 189 33.00 19.35 18.95
CA TYR A 189 33.38 18.40 20.00
C TYR A 189 34.89 18.41 20.26
N ARG A 190 35.71 18.42 19.20
CA ARG A 190 37.18 18.46 19.32
C ARG A 190 37.68 19.74 19.98
N ARG A 191 36.99 20.86 19.77
CA ARG A 191 37.31 22.17 20.38
C ARG A 191 36.75 22.34 21.79
N ALA A 192 35.83 21.48 22.23
CA ALA A 192 35.21 21.58 23.54
C ALA A 192 36.14 21.10 24.66
N VAL A 193 36.13 21.83 25.78
CA VAL A 193 36.88 21.50 26.99
C VAL A 193 36.29 20.22 27.63
N PRO A 194 37.12 19.25 28.06
CA PRO A 194 36.65 18.07 28.79
C PRO A 194 35.94 18.45 30.09
N GLU A 195 34.90 17.70 30.47
CA GLU A 195 34.27 17.88 31.79
C GLU A 195 35.18 17.34 32.90
N GLN A 196 35.23 18.04 34.04
CA GLN A 196 35.63 17.43 35.32
C GLN A 196 34.44 16.62 35.85
N GLU A 197 34.66 15.35 36.17
CA GLU A 197 33.63 14.46 36.71
C GLU A 197 33.13 14.96 38.07
N ASN A 198 31.86 15.38 38.14
CA ASN A 198 31.17 15.64 39.40
C ASN A 198 30.22 14.46 39.72
N ALA A 199 30.26 13.96 40.95
CA ALA A 199 29.53 12.75 41.38
C ALA A 199 27.99 12.79 41.16
N ASP A 200 27.36 13.97 41.12
CA ASP A 200 25.91 14.14 40.88
C ASP A 200 25.48 13.98 39.41
N SER A 201 26.42 13.98 38.45
CA SER A 201 26.10 13.68 37.05
C SER A 201 25.86 12.18 36.84
N PHE A 202 26.33 11.30 37.73
CA PHE A 202 26.29 9.85 37.53
C PHE A 202 24.85 9.30 37.32
N ASN A 203 23.84 9.81 38.04
CA ASN A 203 22.49 9.22 38.07
C ASN A 203 21.60 9.56 36.85
N ARG A 204 21.66 10.79 36.33
CA ARG A 204 20.89 11.21 35.13
C ARG A 204 21.40 10.56 33.85
N PHE A 205 22.68 10.21 33.81
CA PHE A 205 23.33 9.62 32.65
C PHE A 205 23.00 8.13 32.48
N HIS A 206 22.82 7.39 33.58
CA HIS A 206 22.34 6.00 33.51
C HIS A 206 20.90 5.89 32.98
N LEU A 207 20.02 6.81 33.39
CA LEU A 207 18.65 6.86 32.86
C LEU A 207 18.62 7.18 31.36
N ALA A 208 19.39 8.18 30.91
CA ALA A 208 19.49 8.53 29.49
C ALA A 208 20.11 7.41 28.64
N ARG A 209 21.15 6.73 29.15
CA ARG A 209 21.75 5.55 28.50
C ARG A 209 20.77 4.37 28.44
N GLY A 210 20.02 4.12 29.52
CA GLY A 210 18.97 3.11 29.54
C GLY A 210 17.87 3.38 28.50
N MET A 211 17.42 4.64 28.40
CA MET A 211 16.45 5.06 27.38
C MET A 211 16.99 4.88 25.95
N LEU A 212 18.28 5.17 25.71
CA LEU A 212 18.95 4.94 24.42
C LEU A 212 19.03 3.46 24.04
N VAL A 213 19.28 2.58 25.01
CA VAL A 213 19.27 1.13 24.79
C VAL A 213 17.87 0.66 24.44
N LEU A 214 16.85 1.09 25.19
CA LEU A 214 15.45 0.75 24.90
C LEU A 214 15.00 1.26 23.52
N LEU A 215 15.36 2.50 23.15
CA LEU A 215 15.06 3.04 21.83
C LEU A 215 15.76 2.25 20.73
N SER A 216 17.04 1.87 20.93
CA SER A 216 17.78 1.06 19.98
C SER A 216 17.18 -0.34 19.80
N LEU A 217 16.74 -0.99 20.89
CA LEU A 217 16.07 -2.28 20.85
C LEU A 217 14.71 -2.18 20.13
N TYR A 218 13.94 -1.13 20.41
CA TYR A 218 12.68 -0.87 19.72
C TYR A 218 12.89 -0.67 18.22
N LEU A 219 13.87 0.16 17.82
CA LEU A 219 14.22 0.35 16.41
C LEU A 219 14.67 -0.97 15.75
N LEU A 220 15.43 -1.80 16.46
CA LEU A 220 15.86 -3.10 15.96
C LEU A 220 14.64 -3.99 15.68
N VAL A 221 13.72 -4.14 16.64
CA VAL A 221 12.51 -4.95 16.46
C VAL A 221 11.69 -4.45 15.27
N VAL A 222 11.41 -3.16 15.20
CA VAL A 222 10.63 -2.58 14.09
C VAL A 222 11.37 -2.73 12.75
N SER A 223 12.69 -2.59 12.73
CA SER A 223 13.49 -2.79 11.51
C SER A 223 13.47 -4.23 11.01
N LEU A 224 13.49 -5.22 11.92
CA LEU A 224 13.38 -6.63 11.57
C LEU A 224 11.99 -6.96 11.02
N SER A 225 10.93 -6.42 11.62
CA SER A 225 9.56 -6.55 11.10
C SER A 225 9.43 -5.93 9.72
N LEU A 226 9.92 -4.71 9.52
CA LEU A 226 9.94 -4.07 8.20
C LEU A 226 10.74 -4.86 7.17
N MET A 227 11.89 -5.41 7.54
CA MET A 227 12.70 -6.23 6.65
C MET A 227 11.97 -7.52 6.25
N SER A 228 11.27 -8.17 7.19
CA SER A 228 10.43 -9.33 6.91
C SER A 228 9.28 -8.98 5.97
N GLU A 229 8.56 -7.91 6.24
CA GLU A 229 7.43 -7.47 5.41
C GLU A 229 7.91 -7.07 4.00
N ASN A 230 9.05 -6.38 3.89
CA ASN A 230 9.69 -6.07 2.61
C ASN A 230 10.12 -7.35 1.86
N TYR A 231 10.64 -8.36 2.56
CA TYR A 231 10.99 -9.64 1.97
C TYR A 231 9.76 -10.32 1.38
N ASP A 232 8.64 -10.39 2.12
CA ASP A 232 7.38 -10.98 1.65
C ASP A 232 6.76 -10.21 0.47
N MET A 233 6.99 -8.90 0.39
CA MET A 233 6.57 -8.08 -0.76
C MET A 233 7.40 -8.35 -2.01
N THR A 234 8.69 -8.61 -1.86
CA THR A 234 9.63 -8.73 -2.99
C THR A 234 9.89 -10.17 -3.42
N HIS A 235 9.61 -11.15 -2.57
CA HIS A 235 9.90 -12.56 -2.81
C HIS A 235 8.63 -13.41 -2.73
N VAL A 236 8.58 -14.43 -3.59
CA VAL A 236 7.51 -15.43 -3.58
C VAL A 236 7.92 -16.59 -2.68
N SER A 237 7.08 -16.92 -1.70
CA SER A 237 7.33 -18.03 -0.78
C SER A 237 7.17 -19.40 -1.44
N GLY A 238 7.83 -20.43 -0.89
CA GLY A 238 7.66 -21.82 -1.36
C GLY A 238 6.21 -22.30 -1.32
N ARG A 239 5.42 -21.86 -0.33
CA ARG A 239 3.97 -22.13 -0.26
C ARG A 239 3.22 -21.55 -1.45
N GLN A 240 3.50 -20.30 -1.83
CA GLN A 240 2.83 -19.64 -2.95
C GLN A 240 3.21 -20.28 -4.29
N ILE A 241 4.47 -20.69 -4.45
CA ILE A 241 4.92 -21.47 -5.60
C ILE A 241 4.12 -22.79 -5.67
N ALA A 242 4.06 -23.54 -4.57
CA ALA A 242 3.34 -24.81 -4.52
C ALA A 242 1.84 -24.66 -4.84
N LEU A 243 1.19 -23.60 -4.36
CA LEU A 243 -0.21 -23.30 -4.68
C LEU A 243 -0.42 -23.02 -6.17
N ALA A 244 0.52 -22.34 -6.83
CA ALA A 244 0.41 -22.01 -8.25
C ALA A 244 0.79 -23.17 -9.18
N GLN A 245 1.51 -24.20 -8.70
CA GLN A 245 1.97 -25.33 -9.52
C GLN A 245 0.83 -26.07 -10.24
N SER A 246 -0.36 -26.14 -9.64
CA SER A 246 -1.50 -26.80 -10.28
C SER A 246 -2.17 -25.95 -11.38
N PHE A 247 -1.76 -24.69 -11.53
CA PHE A 247 -2.36 -23.74 -12.46
C PHE A 247 -1.39 -23.43 -13.62
N ASP A 248 -1.88 -23.62 -14.84
CA ASP A 248 -1.15 -23.28 -16.06
C ASP A 248 -0.99 -21.75 -16.16
N GLU A 249 0.18 -21.29 -16.60
CA GLU A 249 0.40 -19.88 -16.93
C GLU A 249 -0.26 -19.54 -18.26
N GLY A 250 -0.90 -18.38 -18.31
CA GLY A 250 -1.42 -17.83 -19.55
C GLY A 250 -1.27 -16.31 -19.62
N ARG A 251 -1.41 -15.79 -20.83
CA ARG A 251 -1.46 -14.37 -21.10
C ARG A 251 -2.50 -14.06 -22.17
N TYR A 252 -3.16 -12.93 -22.03
CA TYR A 252 -4.01 -12.33 -23.03
C TYR A 252 -3.39 -11.01 -23.49
N ILE A 253 -3.47 -10.72 -24.78
CA ILE A 253 -3.04 -9.45 -25.36
C ILE A 253 -4.26 -8.84 -26.05
N SER A 254 -4.69 -7.65 -25.62
CA SER A 254 -5.81 -6.93 -26.21
C SER A 254 -5.45 -6.41 -27.61
N PRO A 255 -6.43 -6.05 -28.46
CA PRO A 255 -6.18 -5.40 -29.74
C PRO A 255 -5.36 -4.10 -29.62
N GLN A 256 -5.41 -3.44 -28.45
CA GLN A 256 -4.65 -2.22 -28.14
C GLN A 256 -3.22 -2.51 -27.66
N GLY A 257 -2.86 -3.78 -27.45
CA GLY A 257 -1.55 -4.22 -26.99
C GLY A 257 -1.41 -4.38 -25.47
N ASP A 258 -2.48 -4.14 -24.71
CA ASP A 258 -2.48 -4.34 -23.25
C ASP A 258 -2.37 -5.83 -22.93
N THR A 259 -1.56 -6.18 -21.93
CA THR A 259 -1.31 -7.58 -21.57
C THR A 259 -1.86 -7.91 -20.18
N LEU A 260 -2.66 -8.97 -20.09
CA LEU A 260 -3.10 -9.56 -18.83
C LEU A 260 -2.50 -10.95 -18.67
N PHE A 261 -1.68 -11.13 -17.65
CA PHE A 261 -1.23 -12.45 -17.21
C PHE A 261 -2.29 -13.09 -16.33
N TYR A 262 -2.40 -14.40 -16.39
CA TYR A 262 -3.33 -15.16 -15.56
C TYR A 262 -2.79 -16.55 -15.24
N ARG A 263 -3.51 -17.21 -14.33
CA ARG A 263 -3.35 -18.61 -13.98
C ARG A 263 -4.65 -19.33 -14.27
N LEU A 264 -4.58 -20.51 -14.87
CA LEU A 264 -5.74 -21.32 -15.23
C LEU A 264 -5.63 -22.73 -14.64
N LEU A 265 -6.56 -23.08 -13.76
CA LEU A 265 -6.74 -24.45 -13.32
C LEU A 265 -7.65 -25.17 -14.30
N LYS A 266 -7.28 -26.39 -14.71
CA LYS A 266 -8.13 -27.28 -15.49
C LYS A 266 -8.84 -28.30 -14.58
N PRO A 267 -9.98 -28.88 -15.00
CA PRO A 267 -10.54 -30.05 -14.35
C PRO A 267 -9.49 -31.16 -14.21
N ILE A 268 -9.60 -31.99 -13.17
CA ILE A 268 -8.81 -33.24 -13.12
C ILE A 268 -9.22 -34.11 -14.31
N ASP A 269 -8.23 -34.71 -14.98
CA ASP A 269 -8.42 -35.55 -16.16
C ASP A 269 -9.23 -34.84 -17.28
N TYR A 270 -8.89 -33.58 -17.53
CA TYR A 270 -9.55 -32.72 -18.53
C TYR A 270 -9.74 -33.43 -19.88
N ASP A 271 -11.00 -33.52 -20.30
CA ASP A 271 -11.43 -34.07 -21.59
C ASP A 271 -11.90 -32.94 -22.53
N PRO A 272 -11.19 -32.67 -23.64
CA PRO A 272 -11.55 -31.58 -24.57
C PRO A 272 -12.88 -31.79 -25.31
N GLN A 273 -13.51 -32.96 -25.21
CA GLN A 273 -14.83 -33.22 -25.80
C GLN A 273 -15.99 -32.85 -24.88
N LYS A 274 -15.73 -32.54 -23.60
CA LYS A 274 -16.74 -32.17 -22.60
C LYS A 274 -16.68 -30.69 -22.30
N SER A 275 -17.84 -30.06 -22.14
CA SER A 275 -17.93 -28.67 -21.68
C SER A 275 -17.96 -28.57 -20.15
N TYR A 276 -17.12 -27.71 -19.59
CA TYR A 276 -17.00 -27.50 -18.14
C TYR A 276 -17.39 -26.09 -17.72
N PRO A 277 -17.90 -25.87 -16.50
CA PRO A 277 -18.04 -24.55 -15.92
C PRO A 277 -16.72 -23.77 -15.88
N LEU A 278 -16.83 -22.45 -15.77
CA LEU A 278 -15.70 -21.56 -15.51
C LEU A 278 -15.95 -20.78 -14.21
N VAL A 279 -15.01 -20.84 -13.27
CA VAL A 279 -14.99 -19.98 -12.09
C VAL A 279 -13.94 -18.88 -12.29
N VAL A 280 -14.38 -17.63 -12.36
CA VAL A 280 -13.54 -16.44 -12.33
C VAL A 280 -13.28 -16.08 -10.88
N ALA A 281 -12.04 -16.23 -10.45
CA ALA A 281 -11.64 -16.00 -9.08
C ALA A 281 -10.76 -14.75 -9.03
N LEU A 282 -11.27 -13.65 -8.48
CA LEU A 282 -10.60 -12.34 -8.45
C LEU A 282 -9.75 -12.19 -7.17
N PRO A 283 -8.42 -12.02 -7.30
CA PRO A 283 -7.54 -11.73 -6.17
C PRO A 283 -7.88 -10.43 -5.44
N TYR A 284 -7.67 -10.40 -4.11
CA TYR A 284 -7.82 -9.17 -3.31
C TYR A 284 -6.57 -8.26 -3.35
N SER A 285 -5.40 -8.81 -3.68
CA SER A 285 -4.13 -8.08 -3.77
C SER A 285 -3.57 -8.09 -5.19
N CYS A 286 -2.69 -7.15 -5.46
CA CYS A 286 -2.08 -6.95 -6.77
C CYS A 286 -0.57 -7.15 -6.66
N TRP A 287 -0.02 -7.96 -7.55
CA TRP A 287 1.37 -8.42 -7.50
C TRP A 287 2.03 -8.33 -8.87
N ALA A 288 3.34 -8.08 -8.88
CA ALA A 288 4.13 -8.04 -10.11
C ALA A 288 4.37 -9.44 -10.69
N ASP A 289 4.45 -10.49 -9.87
CA ASP A 289 4.58 -11.87 -10.35
C ASP A 289 3.22 -12.47 -10.73
N ASN A 290 3.25 -13.51 -11.57
CA ASN A 290 2.06 -14.28 -11.94
C ASN A 290 1.89 -15.50 -11.02
N THR A 291 2.16 -15.41 -9.71
CA THR A 291 2.16 -16.57 -8.79
C THR A 291 1.29 -16.32 -7.56
N ARG A 292 1.52 -15.21 -6.86
CA ARG A 292 0.85 -14.88 -5.58
C ARG A 292 -0.66 -14.63 -5.69
N GLN A 293 -1.19 -14.44 -6.91
CA GLN A 293 -2.63 -14.25 -7.15
C GLN A 293 -3.49 -15.42 -6.67
N ILE A 294 -2.94 -16.64 -6.65
CA ILE A 294 -3.67 -17.82 -6.16
C ILE A 294 -3.89 -17.71 -4.66
N ASP A 295 -2.84 -17.39 -3.90
CA ASP A 295 -2.94 -17.27 -2.45
C ASP A 295 -3.80 -16.06 -2.05
N ALA A 296 -3.78 -15.01 -2.86
CA ALA A 296 -4.66 -13.85 -2.74
C ALA A 296 -6.11 -14.10 -3.20
N CYS A 297 -6.48 -15.34 -3.52
CA CYS A 297 -7.83 -15.69 -3.97
C CYS A 297 -8.36 -16.94 -3.24
N PRO A 298 -9.14 -16.80 -2.16
CA PRO A 298 -9.66 -17.92 -1.38
C PRO A 298 -10.45 -18.94 -2.20
N MET A 299 -11.27 -18.49 -3.16
CA MET A 299 -12.01 -19.36 -4.07
C MET A 299 -11.08 -20.23 -4.93
N ALA A 300 -9.98 -19.66 -5.44
CA ALA A 300 -9.00 -20.41 -6.22
C ALA A 300 -8.30 -21.48 -5.39
N LYS A 301 -7.87 -21.15 -4.16
CA LYS A 301 -7.28 -22.11 -3.22
C LYS A 301 -8.24 -23.24 -2.88
N TRP A 302 -9.50 -22.90 -2.62
CA TRP A 302 -10.49 -23.87 -2.19
C TRP A 302 -10.84 -24.85 -3.31
N LEU A 303 -11.05 -24.34 -4.53
CA LEU A 303 -11.33 -25.14 -5.71
C LEU A 303 -10.11 -25.90 -6.23
N SER A 304 -8.88 -25.53 -5.87
CA SER A 304 -7.68 -26.29 -6.25
C SER A 304 -7.40 -27.51 -5.38
N SER A 305 -8.06 -27.63 -4.23
CA SER A 305 -7.98 -28.85 -3.40
C SER A 305 -8.43 -30.09 -4.17
N GLN A 306 -7.79 -31.24 -3.89
CA GLN A 306 -8.07 -32.48 -4.62
C GLN A 306 -9.54 -32.91 -4.48
N GLU A 307 -10.13 -32.73 -3.30
CA GLU A 307 -11.54 -33.03 -3.03
C GLU A 307 -12.47 -32.20 -3.93
N ASN A 308 -12.32 -30.88 -3.91
CA ASN A 308 -13.20 -30.00 -4.68
C ASN A 308 -12.96 -30.09 -6.19
N ARG A 309 -11.72 -30.28 -6.66
CA ARG A 309 -11.45 -30.50 -8.09
C ARG A 309 -12.13 -31.76 -8.63
N ARG A 310 -12.28 -32.80 -7.80
CA ARG A 310 -12.99 -34.03 -8.16
C ARG A 310 -14.52 -33.84 -8.10
N LYS A 311 -15.02 -33.21 -7.03
CA LYS A 311 -16.46 -33.00 -6.83
C LYS A 311 -17.06 -31.97 -7.79
N TYR A 312 -16.30 -30.93 -8.13
CA TYR A 312 -16.71 -29.82 -8.97
C TYR A 312 -15.72 -29.60 -10.14
N PRO A 313 -15.74 -30.48 -11.16
CA PRO A 313 -14.84 -30.35 -12.30
C PRO A 313 -15.16 -29.07 -13.08
N ALA A 314 -14.24 -28.10 -13.03
CA ALA A 314 -14.38 -26.80 -13.66
C ALA A 314 -13.02 -26.20 -14.02
N PHE A 315 -13.03 -25.23 -14.93
CA PHE A 315 -11.91 -24.31 -15.08
C PHE A 315 -11.94 -23.27 -13.96
N VAL A 316 -10.76 -22.89 -13.45
CA VAL A 316 -10.64 -21.74 -12.53
C VAL A 316 -9.67 -20.74 -13.13
N PHE A 317 -10.20 -19.59 -13.56
CA PHE A 317 -9.44 -18.49 -14.12
C PHE A 317 -9.12 -17.47 -13.03
N VAL A 318 -7.83 -17.26 -12.79
CA VAL A 318 -7.33 -16.31 -11.80
C VAL A 318 -6.49 -15.24 -12.52
N PRO A 319 -7.08 -14.09 -12.89
CA PRO A 319 -6.34 -13.02 -13.53
C PRO A 319 -5.35 -12.37 -12.54
N ARG A 320 -4.17 -12.00 -13.03
CA ARG A 320 -3.19 -11.23 -12.24
C ARG A 320 -3.62 -9.77 -12.21
N CYS A 321 -3.80 -9.20 -11.01
CA CYS A 321 -3.88 -7.75 -10.83
C CYS A 321 -2.45 -7.18 -10.73
N PRO A 322 -2.00 -6.31 -11.66
CA PRO A 322 -0.70 -5.64 -11.55
C PRO A 322 -0.66 -4.61 -10.40
N PRO A 323 0.51 -4.33 -9.80
CA PRO A 323 0.66 -3.28 -8.80
C PRO A 323 0.10 -1.94 -9.27
N HIS A 324 -0.38 -1.13 -8.33
CA HIS A 324 -0.99 0.18 -8.59
C HIS A 324 -2.23 0.17 -9.50
N THR A 325 -2.84 -1.00 -9.73
CA THR A 325 -4.13 -1.14 -10.43
C THR A 325 -5.17 -1.80 -9.52
N GLY A 326 -6.36 -2.04 -10.07
CA GLY A 326 -7.41 -2.79 -9.40
C GLY A 326 -8.49 -3.21 -10.36
N TRP A 327 -9.47 -3.95 -9.85
CA TRP A 327 -10.63 -4.32 -10.64
C TRP A 327 -11.54 -3.10 -10.83
N VAL A 328 -11.93 -2.42 -9.76
CA VAL A 328 -12.68 -1.15 -9.70
C VAL A 328 -12.83 -0.73 -8.22
N GLY A 329 -13.46 0.40 -7.93
CA GLY A 329 -13.99 0.74 -6.60
C GLY A 329 -12.97 1.30 -5.60
N VAL A 330 -11.68 1.18 -5.89
CA VAL A 330 -10.61 1.82 -5.11
C VAL A 330 -10.28 3.17 -5.71
N ALA A 331 -10.44 4.24 -4.94
CA ALA A 331 -10.19 5.61 -5.39
C ALA A 331 -8.77 5.77 -5.96
N ASN A 332 -8.64 6.57 -7.03
CA ASN A 332 -7.37 6.86 -7.70
C ASN A 332 -6.59 5.62 -8.19
N THR A 333 -7.29 4.49 -8.40
CA THR A 333 -6.70 3.26 -8.90
C THR A 333 -7.29 2.92 -10.27
N PRO A 334 -6.48 2.79 -11.34
CA PRO A 334 -6.95 2.38 -12.65
C PRO A 334 -7.61 0.99 -12.62
N SER A 335 -8.73 0.88 -13.32
CA SER A 335 -9.45 -0.37 -13.49
C SER A 335 -8.85 -1.20 -14.62
N ILE A 336 -8.67 -2.50 -14.36
CA ILE A 336 -8.33 -3.52 -15.37
C ILE A 336 -9.47 -4.55 -15.56
N ALA A 337 -10.69 -4.25 -15.06
CA ALA A 337 -11.80 -5.19 -15.11
C ALA A 337 -12.20 -5.55 -16.55
N GLY A 338 -12.23 -4.56 -17.47
CA GLY A 338 -12.51 -4.80 -18.88
C GLY A 338 -11.52 -5.77 -19.52
N LEU A 339 -10.22 -5.57 -19.28
CA LEU A 339 -9.17 -6.45 -19.78
C LEU A 339 -9.29 -7.88 -19.22
N ALA A 340 -9.72 -8.03 -17.96
CA ALA A 340 -9.98 -9.33 -17.35
C ALA A 340 -11.18 -10.04 -17.98
N ILE A 341 -12.23 -9.31 -18.35
CA ILE A 341 -13.39 -9.84 -19.08
C ILE A 341 -12.98 -10.29 -20.48
N GLU A 342 -12.23 -9.47 -21.22
CA GLU A 342 -11.72 -9.84 -22.56
C GLU A 342 -10.86 -11.10 -22.51
N ALA A 343 -9.94 -11.18 -21.55
CA ALA A 343 -9.11 -12.35 -21.34
C ALA A 343 -9.93 -13.60 -20.99
N MET A 344 -10.93 -13.47 -20.12
CA MET A 344 -11.86 -14.56 -19.79
C MET A 344 -12.59 -15.08 -21.03
N ILE A 345 -13.19 -14.19 -21.84
CA ILE A 345 -13.92 -14.56 -23.06
C ILE A 345 -12.97 -15.20 -24.08
N SER A 346 -11.72 -14.76 -24.14
CA SER A 346 -10.73 -15.34 -25.06
C SER A 346 -10.49 -16.85 -24.82
N LEU A 347 -10.72 -17.34 -23.59
CA LEU A 347 -10.59 -18.76 -23.26
C LEU A 347 -11.61 -19.64 -23.99
N ASP A 348 -12.78 -19.10 -24.35
CA ASP A 348 -13.82 -19.83 -25.09
C ASP A 348 -13.35 -20.29 -26.48
N LYS A 349 -12.35 -19.61 -27.03
CA LYS A 349 -11.75 -19.96 -28.33
C LYS A 349 -10.79 -21.15 -28.23
N VAL A 350 -10.35 -21.49 -27.02
CA VAL A 350 -9.31 -22.48 -26.75
C VAL A 350 -9.86 -23.70 -26.01
N TYR A 351 -10.86 -23.50 -25.15
CA TYR A 351 -11.41 -24.52 -24.28
C TYR A 351 -12.92 -24.66 -24.43
N PRO A 352 -13.49 -25.87 -24.29
CA PRO A 352 -14.92 -26.11 -24.26
C PRO A 352 -15.50 -25.61 -22.92
N ILE A 353 -15.73 -24.31 -22.80
CA ILE A 353 -16.34 -23.69 -21.62
C ILE A 353 -17.87 -23.69 -21.78
N ASP A 354 -18.57 -24.14 -20.76
CA ASP A 354 -20.03 -24.04 -20.68
C ASP A 354 -20.43 -22.59 -20.40
N GLY A 355 -20.81 -21.87 -21.47
CA GLY A 355 -21.21 -20.46 -21.38
C GLY A 355 -22.41 -20.19 -20.47
N GLN A 356 -23.20 -21.22 -20.10
CA GLN A 356 -24.33 -21.08 -19.16
C GLN A 356 -23.91 -21.27 -17.69
N ARG A 357 -22.67 -21.67 -17.44
CA ARG A 357 -22.12 -21.95 -16.10
C ARG A 357 -20.79 -21.23 -15.90
N ARG A 358 -20.81 -19.91 -16.06
CA ARG A 358 -19.72 -19.05 -15.59
C ARG A 358 -20.08 -18.45 -14.24
N TYR A 359 -19.14 -18.53 -13.32
CA TYR A 359 -19.29 -18.05 -11.96
C TYR A 359 -18.19 -17.04 -11.66
N ILE A 360 -18.46 -16.09 -10.77
CA ILE A 360 -17.45 -15.12 -10.35
C ILE A 360 -17.42 -14.98 -8.83
N SER A 361 -16.24 -14.90 -8.26
CA SER A 361 -16.06 -14.65 -6.84
C SER A 361 -14.80 -13.83 -6.59
N GLY A 362 -14.83 -13.00 -5.57
CA GLY A 362 -13.69 -12.22 -5.15
C GLY A 362 -13.92 -11.57 -3.80
N VAL A 363 -12.82 -11.25 -3.14
CA VAL A 363 -12.78 -10.71 -1.77
C VAL A 363 -12.25 -9.30 -1.79
N SER A 364 -12.80 -8.39 -0.98
CA SER A 364 -12.33 -7.00 -0.86
C SER A 364 -12.27 -6.32 -2.23
N ARG A 365 -11.09 -5.96 -2.72
CA ARG A 365 -10.86 -5.50 -4.11
C ARG A 365 -11.53 -6.43 -5.14
N GLY A 366 -11.37 -7.75 -5.00
CA GLY A 366 -12.04 -8.74 -5.84
C GLY A 366 -13.56 -8.78 -5.65
N GLY A 367 -14.06 -8.38 -4.49
CA GLY A 367 -15.49 -8.19 -4.21
C GLY A 367 -16.06 -7.00 -4.98
N TYR A 368 -15.37 -5.85 -4.99
CA TYR A 368 -15.68 -4.73 -5.87
C TYR A 368 -15.70 -5.16 -7.34
N GLY A 369 -14.67 -5.91 -7.77
CA GLY A 369 -14.59 -6.45 -9.12
C GLY A 369 -15.76 -7.38 -9.45
N SER A 370 -16.15 -8.25 -8.52
CA SER A 370 -17.27 -9.19 -8.71
C SER A 370 -18.59 -8.44 -8.88
N TRP A 371 -18.89 -7.46 -8.02
CA TRP A 371 -20.08 -6.64 -8.17
C TRP A 371 -20.11 -5.89 -9.50
N ASN A 372 -19.01 -5.25 -9.86
CA ASN A 372 -18.91 -4.44 -11.07
C ASN A 372 -19.00 -5.26 -12.35
N MET A 373 -18.25 -6.36 -12.47
CA MET A 373 -18.26 -7.19 -13.68
C MET A 373 -19.65 -7.79 -13.92
N VAL A 374 -20.37 -8.18 -12.87
CA VAL A 374 -21.72 -8.73 -13.02
C VAL A 374 -22.75 -7.63 -13.28
N GLY A 375 -22.61 -6.44 -12.67
CA GLY A 375 -23.49 -5.31 -12.94
C GLY A 375 -23.35 -4.76 -14.37
N LEU A 376 -22.14 -4.81 -14.93
CA LEU A 376 -21.86 -4.38 -16.31
C LEU A 376 -22.14 -5.46 -17.36
N HIS A 377 -21.86 -6.72 -17.05
CA HIS A 377 -21.97 -7.86 -17.97
C HIS A 377 -22.78 -9.03 -17.36
N PRO A 378 -24.03 -8.81 -16.94
CA PRO A 378 -24.86 -9.85 -16.33
C PRO A 378 -25.13 -11.03 -17.28
N GLU A 379 -25.03 -10.80 -18.60
CA GLU A 379 -25.14 -11.83 -19.63
C GLU A 379 -23.99 -12.84 -19.63
N LEU A 380 -22.87 -12.57 -18.95
CA LEU A 380 -21.73 -13.48 -18.93
C LEU A 380 -21.76 -14.45 -17.75
N PHE A 381 -22.53 -14.18 -16.69
CA PHE A 381 -22.44 -14.90 -15.42
C PHE A 381 -23.76 -15.56 -15.02
N ALA A 382 -23.66 -16.80 -14.55
CA ALA A 382 -24.76 -17.54 -13.93
C ALA A 382 -24.90 -17.21 -12.45
N ALA A 383 -23.77 -16.98 -11.76
CA ALA A 383 -23.76 -16.69 -10.34
C ALA A 383 -22.53 -15.88 -9.88
N ALA A 384 -22.70 -15.18 -8.76
CA ALA A 384 -21.66 -14.37 -8.14
C ALA A 384 -21.58 -14.57 -6.62
N ILE A 385 -20.35 -14.63 -6.10
CA ILE A 385 -20.04 -14.63 -4.66
C ILE A 385 -19.10 -13.43 -4.35
N PRO A 386 -19.65 -12.20 -4.25
CA PRO A 386 -18.91 -11.05 -3.79
C PRO A 386 -18.73 -11.08 -2.27
N VAL A 387 -17.50 -10.87 -1.79
CA VAL A 387 -17.15 -10.90 -0.37
C VAL A 387 -16.48 -9.59 0.06
N CYS A 388 -16.99 -8.92 1.09
CA CYS A 388 -16.47 -7.66 1.63
C CYS A 388 -16.16 -6.59 0.57
N GLY A 389 -17.03 -6.48 -0.44
CA GLY A 389 -16.94 -5.46 -1.48
C GLY A 389 -18.16 -4.55 -1.48
N GLU A 390 -18.09 -3.51 -2.31
CA GLU A 390 -19.17 -2.56 -2.55
C GLU A 390 -19.45 -2.48 -4.05
N GLY A 391 -20.73 -2.50 -4.40
CA GLY A 391 -21.20 -2.36 -5.78
C GLY A 391 -21.88 -1.01 -6.01
N ASP A 392 -22.37 -0.81 -7.23
CA ASP A 392 -23.19 0.34 -7.61
C ASP A 392 -24.67 -0.08 -7.64
N PRO A 393 -25.50 0.32 -6.65
CA PRO A 393 -26.91 -0.07 -6.57
C PRO A 393 -27.73 0.28 -7.82
N SER A 394 -27.31 1.29 -8.60
CA SER A 394 -28.00 1.66 -9.85
C SER A 394 -27.92 0.58 -10.93
N GLN A 395 -27.00 -0.39 -10.78
CA GLN A 395 -26.83 -1.51 -11.70
C GLN A 395 -27.69 -2.73 -11.35
N ALA A 396 -28.37 -2.72 -10.19
CA ALA A 396 -29.12 -3.87 -9.69
C ALA A 396 -30.16 -4.41 -10.68
N ASN A 397 -30.88 -3.53 -11.37
CA ASN A 397 -31.87 -3.89 -12.40
C ASN A 397 -31.28 -4.71 -13.56
N ARG A 398 -30.00 -4.53 -13.88
CA ARG A 398 -29.35 -5.26 -15.00
C ARG A 398 -29.00 -6.68 -14.60
N MET A 399 -28.71 -6.91 -13.33
CA MET A 399 -28.16 -8.18 -12.82
C MET A 399 -29.14 -8.97 -11.93
N SER A 400 -30.42 -8.59 -11.88
CA SER A 400 -31.45 -9.25 -11.05
C SER A 400 -31.68 -10.72 -11.41
N SER A 401 -31.29 -11.13 -12.63
CA SER A 401 -31.33 -12.52 -13.10
C SER A 401 -30.12 -13.36 -12.68
N VAL A 402 -29.04 -12.73 -12.19
CA VAL A 402 -27.83 -13.43 -11.75
C VAL A 402 -28.02 -13.91 -10.32
N SER A 403 -27.67 -15.17 -10.06
CA SER A 403 -27.77 -15.72 -8.71
C SER A 403 -26.63 -15.20 -7.84
N VAL A 404 -26.95 -14.43 -6.81
CA VAL A 404 -25.94 -13.81 -5.94
C VAL A 404 -25.99 -14.42 -4.54
N TRP A 405 -24.83 -14.76 -3.97
CA TRP A 405 -24.67 -15.00 -2.54
C TRP A 405 -23.54 -14.11 -2.01
N ALA A 406 -23.91 -12.98 -1.42
CA ALA A 406 -22.98 -11.99 -0.90
C ALA A 406 -22.62 -12.25 0.57
N PHE A 407 -21.39 -11.87 0.95
CA PHE A 407 -20.87 -12.04 2.31
C PHE A 407 -20.18 -10.77 2.81
N HIS A 408 -20.38 -10.40 4.08
CA HIS A 408 -19.71 -9.24 4.67
C HIS A 408 -19.55 -9.36 6.20
N GLY A 409 -18.51 -8.74 6.76
CA GLY A 409 -18.35 -8.58 8.20
C GLY A 409 -19.03 -7.31 8.72
N ALA A 410 -19.83 -7.41 9.79
CA ALA A 410 -20.55 -6.25 10.33
C ALA A 410 -19.63 -5.18 10.95
N LYS A 411 -18.40 -5.54 11.32
CA LYS A 411 -17.38 -4.66 11.92
C LYS A 411 -16.25 -4.34 10.94
N ASP A 412 -16.47 -4.48 9.64
CA ASP A 412 -15.48 -4.12 8.62
C ASP A 412 -15.22 -2.60 8.64
N VAL A 413 -13.97 -2.23 8.95
CA VAL A 413 -13.50 -0.83 8.99
C VAL A 413 -12.77 -0.42 7.71
N ASN A 414 -12.49 -1.37 6.81
CA ASN A 414 -11.80 -1.12 5.56
C ASN A 414 -12.79 -0.84 4.44
N VAL A 415 -13.81 -1.69 4.32
CA VAL A 415 -14.95 -1.53 3.40
C VAL A 415 -16.21 -1.51 4.24
N PRO A 416 -16.95 -0.40 4.31
CA PRO A 416 -18.16 -0.34 5.12
C PRO A 416 -19.18 -1.40 4.70
N VAL A 417 -19.76 -2.11 5.68
CA VAL A 417 -20.78 -3.15 5.46
C VAL A 417 -21.99 -2.67 4.64
N SER A 418 -22.28 -1.36 4.65
CA SER A 418 -23.30 -0.73 3.81
C SER A 418 -23.12 -1.07 2.33
N GLY A 419 -21.88 -1.17 1.84
CA GLY A 419 -21.61 -1.44 0.43
C GLY A 419 -22.19 -2.78 -0.08
N SER A 420 -22.35 -3.77 0.79
CA SER A 420 -23.08 -5.01 0.46
C SER A 420 -24.56 -4.94 0.81
N ARG A 421 -24.94 -4.31 1.93
CA ARG A 421 -26.35 -4.15 2.31
C ARG A 421 -27.15 -3.39 1.26
N ASP A 422 -26.60 -2.30 0.74
CA ASP A 422 -27.24 -1.44 -0.26
C ASP A 422 -27.42 -2.18 -1.59
N MET A 423 -26.42 -2.93 -2.03
CA MET A 423 -26.52 -3.79 -3.22
C MET A 423 -27.56 -4.89 -3.07
N VAL A 424 -27.60 -5.56 -1.91
CA VAL A 424 -28.58 -6.62 -1.64
C VAL A 424 -30.00 -6.05 -1.64
N ALA A 425 -30.22 -4.91 -0.99
CA ALA A 425 -31.52 -4.23 -0.98
C ALA A 425 -31.96 -3.82 -2.40
N ALA A 426 -31.08 -3.19 -3.17
CA ALA A 426 -31.37 -2.80 -4.54
C ALA A 426 -31.66 -4.00 -5.45
N LEU A 427 -30.97 -5.14 -5.25
CA LEU A 427 -31.26 -6.36 -6.00
C LEU A 427 -32.62 -6.97 -5.67
N GLN A 428 -33.03 -6.92 -4.40
CA GLN A 428 -34.36 -7.35 -3.99
C GLN A 428 -35.44 -6.46 -4.59
N GLU A 429 -35.23 -5.13 -4.59
CA GLU A 429 -36.15 -4.17 -5.22
C GLU A 429 -36.26 -4.37 -6.74
N ALA A 430 -35.15 -4.73 -7.40
CA ALA A 430 -35.10 -5.09 -8.81
C ALA A 430 -35.73 -6.47 -9.15
N GLY A 431 -36.31 -7.17 -8.17
CA GLY A 431 -36.95 -8.48 -8.34
C GLY A 431 -35.99 -9.67 -8.29
N GLY A 432 -34.70 -9.45 -8.01
CA GLY A 432 -33.73 -10.50 -7.77
C GLY A 432 -33.93 -11.19 -6.42
N ARG A 433 -33.24 -12.32 -6.23
CA ARG A 433 -33.31 -13.11 -4.98
C ARG A 433 -31.91 -13.38 -4.42
N PRO A 434 -31.14 -12.33 -4.06
CA PRO A 434 -29.81 -12.52 -3.50
C PRO A 434 -29.88 -13.23 -2.15
N ARG A 435 -28.94 -14.14 -1.91
CA ARG A 435 -28.59 -14.61 -0.57
C ARG A 435 -27.57 -13.64 0.03
N TYR A 436 -27.69 -13.37 1.33
CA TYR A 436 -26.74 -12.51 2.04
C TYR A 436 -26.43 -13.13 3.40
N THR A 437 -25.13 -13.29 3.68
CA THR A 437 -24.63 -13.74 4.98
C THR A 437 -23.77 -12.64 5.57
N GLU A 438 -24.20 -12.09 6.70
CA GLU A 438 -23.44 -11.11 7.45
C GLU A 438 -22.85 -11.74 8.71
N TYR A 439 -21.55 -11.59 8.94
CA TYR A 439 -20.87 -12.07 10.14
C TYR A 439 -20.90 -10.99 11.23
N PRO A 440 -21.68 -11.14 12.33
CA PRO A 440 -21.91 -10.07 13.30
C PRO A 440 -20.64 -9.57 14.00
N ASP A 441 -19.68 -10.47 14.23
CA ASP A 441 -18.39 -10.15 14.84
C ASP A 441 -17.24 -10.08 13.81
N GLY A 442 -17.54 -10.30 12.52
CA GLY A 442 -16.56 -10.29 11.45
C GLY A 442 -16.08 -8.88 11.13
N GLY A 443 -14.75 -8.71 11.06
CA GLY A 443 -14.11 -7.53 10.46
C GLY A 443 -13.92 -7.71 8.94
N HIS A 444 -12.85 -7.14 8.38
CA HIS A 444 -12.54 -7.29 6.95
C HIS A 444 -12.15 -8.73 6.55
N GLY A 445 -11.49 -9.44 7.45
CA GLY A 445 -10.85 -10.74 7.23
C GLY A 445 -11.75 -11.97 7.32
N ILE A 446 -12.94 -11.97 6.70
CA ILE A 446 -13.90 -13.09 6.87
C ILE A 446 -13.75 -14.24 5.87
N TRP A 447 -12.87 -14.14 4.89
CA TRP A 447 -12.87 -15.04 3.73
C TRP A 447 -12.57 -16.51 4.05
N GLU A 448 -11.86 -16.79 5.15
CA GLU A 448 -11.68 -18.17 5.65
C GLU A 448 -12.99 -18.73 6.19
N ALA A 449 -13.77 -17.94 6.94
CA ALA A 449 -15.10 -18.34 7.39
C ALA A 449 -16.11 -18.46 6.23
N VAL A 450 -15.94 -17.69 5.15
CA VAL A 450 -16.80 -17.79 3.96
C VAL A 450 -16.63 -19.14 3.26
N VAL A 451 -15.40 -19.62 3.08
CA VAL A 451 -15.17 -20.94 2.45
C VAL A 451 -15.64 -22.10 3.33
N GLU A 452 -15.84 -21.88 4.63
CA GLU A 452 -16.44 -22.87 5.53
C GLU A 452 -17.98 -22.87 5.50
N THR A 453 -18.60 -21.96 4.74
CA THR A 453 -20.07 -21.87 4.64
C THR A 453 -20.66 -23.17 4.07
N PRO A 454 -21.49 -23.89 4.84
CA PRO A 454 -22.05 -25.17 4.40
C PRO A 454 -22.83 -25.05 3.08
N GLY A 455 -22.53 -25.93 2.13
CA GLY A 455 -23.21 -26.01 0.85
C GLY A 455 -22.94 -24.85 -0.12
N LEU A 456 -21.95 -23.99 0.14
CA LEU A 456 -21.65 -22.85 -0.73
C LEU A 456 -21.25 -23.28 -2.16
N LEU A 457 -20.35 -24.26 -2.30
CA LEU A 457 -19.99 -24.80 -3.62
C LEU A 457 -21.14 -25.60 -4.26
N ASP A 458 -21.88 -26.39 -3.47
CA ASP A 458 -23.06 -27.10 -3.97
C ASP A 458 -24.10 -26.12 -4.53
N TRP A 459 -24.31 -24.98 -3.85
CA TRP A 459 -25.14 -23.90 -4.35
C TRP A 459 -24.57 -23.28 -5.62
N LEU A 460 -23.28 -22.96 -5.66
CA LEU A 460 -22.63 -22.30 -6.80
C LEU A 460 -22.75 -23.14 -8.08
N PHE A 461 -22.40 -24.43 -8.00
CA PHE A 461 -22.39 -25.33 -9.14
C PHE A 461 -23.79 -25.82 -9.56
N ALA A 462 -24.81 -25.61 -8.72
CA ALA A 462 -26.21 -25.78 -9.11
C ALA A 462 -26.74 -24.62 -9.96
N GLN A 463 -26.07 -23.46 -9.97
CA GLN A 463 -26.53 -22.30 -10.74
C GLN A 463 -26.26 -22.48 -12.23
N LYS A 464 -27.24 -22.08 -13.02
CA LYS A 464 -27.17 -22.07 -14.48
C LYS A 464 -27.90 -20.84 -15.00
N GLN A 465 -27.25 -20.11 -15.88
CA GLN A 465 -27.87 -18.96 -16.51
C GLN A 465 -29.05 -19.43 -17.38
N ALA A 466 -30.21 -18.81 -17.22
CA ALA A 466 -31.32 -19.00 -18.15
C ALA A 466 -30.87 -18.55 -19.55
N LYS A 467 -31.25 -19.27 -20.62
CA LYS A 467 -30.92 -18.86 -22.00
C LYS A 467 -31.40 -17.42 -22.24
N SER A 468 -30.49 -16.46 -22.23
CA SER A 468 -30.77 -15.12 -22.72
C SER A 468 -31.00 -15.23 -24.24
N ALA A 469 -32.14 -14.73 -24.72
CA ALA A 469 -32.47 -14.68 -26.16
C ALA A 469 -31.53 -13.75 -26.96
N LYS A 470 -30.55 -13.12 -26.30
CA LYS A 470 -29.48 -12.33 -26.92
C LYS A 470 -28.15 -13.02 -26.67
N ALA A 471 -27.82 -14.00 -27.50
CA ALA A 471 -26.43 -14.38 -27.71
C ALA A 471 -25.75 -13.20 -28.44
N ILE A 472 -25.16 -12.28 -27.68
CA ILE A 472 -24.44 -11.13 -28.25
C ILE A 472 -23.03 -11.60 -28.58
N LYS A 473 -22.68 -11.55 -29.87
CA LYS A 473 -21.28 -11.49 -30.31
C LYS A 473 -20.66 -10.24 -29.69
N ILE A 474 -19.74 -10.42 -28.75
CA ILE A 474 -18.79 -9.39 -28.31
C ILE A 474 -17.51 -9.58 -29.11
#